data_AF-A0A7G7MQR6-F1
#
_entry.id   AF-A0A7G7MQR6-F1
#
_cell.length_a   1.000
_cell.length_b   1.000
_cell.length_c   1.000
_cell.angle_alpha   90.00
_cell.angle_beta   90.00
_cell.angle_gamma   90.00
#
_symmetry.space_group_name_H-M   'P 1'
#
loop_
_entity.id
_entity.type
_entity.pdbx_description
1 polymer ?
#
loop_
_entity_poly.entity_id
_entity_poly.type
_entity_poly.pdbx_seq_one_letter_code
_entity_poly.pdbx_strand_id
1 'polypeptide(L)'
;MNTPDEHDDRPRAVQLAEAGAEAWVTVVRRQLDASADHSDFYALGGDMVATLRALQDLARLLDRQVQRYGEQRGVYDDSDEVDPHQRLTAAAVELEAVAEGLGAVIWSADRYWNAISHIGVDDTPMTGPADGEVSR
;
A
#
# COMPACT_ATOMS: atom_id res chain seq x y z
N MET A 1 10.92 -19.43 33.53
CA MET A 1 10.28 -18.12 33.76
C MET A 1 9.61 -17.76 32.45
N ASN A 2 8.33 -18.10 32.27
CA ASN A 2 7.57 -17.69 31.08
C ASN A 2 7.14 -16.23 31.31
N THR A 3 7.59 -15.32 30.45
CA THR A 3 6.94 -14.01 30.30
C THR A 3 5.50 -14.25 29.81
N PRO A 4 4.49 -13.61 30.40
CA PRO A 4 3.14 -13.66 29.85
C PRO A 4 3.20 -13.06 28.45
N ASP A 5 2.62 -13.77 27.48
CA ASP A 5 2.34 -13.25 26.15
C ASP A 5 1.41 -12.04 26.33
N GLU A 6 1.98 -10.82 26.25
CA GLU A 6 1.22 -9.57 26.39
C GLU A 6 0.18 -9.54 25.26
N HIS A 7 -1.07 -9.85 25.60
CA HIS A 7 -2.18 -9.72 24.67
C HIS A 7 -2.28 -8.25 24.26
N ASP A 8 -2.05 -7.99 22.98
CA ASP A 8 -2.30 -6.68 22.40
C ASP A 8 -3.80 -6.40 22.42
N ASP A 9 -4.22 -5.51 23.34
CA ASP A 9 -5.62 -5.14 23.58
C ASP A 9 -6.20 -4.21 22.50
N ARG A 10 -5.39 -3.77 21.52
CA ARG A 10 -5.89 -2.89 20.45
C ARG A 10 -6.91 -3.61 19.56
N PRO A 11 -7.87 -2.89 18.95
CA PRO A 11 -8.80 -3.49 18.01
C PRO A 11 -8.09 -4.26 16.88
N ARG A 12 -8.61 -5.42 16.51
CA ARG A 12 -7.98 -6.30 15.50
C ARG A 12 -7.68 -5.58 14.18
N ALA A 13 -8.51 -4.63 13.76
CA ALA A 13 -8.28 -3.83 12.56
C ALA A 13 -6.99 -2.99 12.63
N VAL A 14 -6.67 -2.44 13.80
CA VAL A 14 -5.43 -1.65 14.02
C VAL A 14 -4.20 -2.56 13.96
N GLN A 15 -4.28 -3.74 14.60
CA GLN A 15 -3.20 -4.72 14.57
C GLN A 15 -2.91 -5.19 13.14
N LEU A 16 -3.96 -5.46 12.34
CA LEU A 16 -3.81 -5.86 10.94
C LEU A 16 -3.23 -4.76 10.07
N ALA A 17 -3.61 -3.50 10.31
CA ALA A 17 -3.05 -2.36 9.58
C ALA A 17 -1.55 -2.20 9.84
N GLU A 18 -1.11 -2.32 11.10
CA GLU A 18 0.30 -2.25 11.47
C GLU A 18 1.10 -3.42 10.88
N ALA A 19 0.62 -4.65 11.04
CA ALA A 19 1.27 -5.82 10.47
C ALA A 19 1.38 -5.73 8.93
N GLY A 20 0.36 -5.18 8.27
CA GLY A 20 0.40 -4.91 6.82
C GLY A 20 1.47 -3.88 6.44
N ALA A 21 1.59 -2.78 7.20
CA ALA A 21 2.61 -1.77 6.97
C ALA A 21 4.04 -2.35 7.13
N GLU A 22 4.27 -3.14 8.19
CA GLU A 22 5.54 -3.82 8.43
C GLU A 22 5.88 -4.86 7.36
N ALA A 23 4.87 -5.58 6.87
CA ALA A 23 5.02 -6.54 5.79
C ALA A 23 5.53 -5.86 4.51
N TRP A 24 4.96 -4.71 4.13
CA TRP A 24 5.43 -3.94 2.96
C TRP A 24 6.85 -3.42 3.12
N VAL A 25 7.23 -2.94 4.32
CA VAL A 25 8.62 -2.58 4.62
C VAL A 25 9.56 -3.78 4.45
N THR A 26 9.12 -4.96 4.87
CA THR A 26 9.88 -6.21 4.73
C THR A 26 10.01 -6.63 3.27
N VAL A 27 8.94 -6.53 2.48
CA VAL A 27 8.96 -6.80 1.03
C VAL A 27 10.01 -5.95 0.33
N VAL A 28 10.06 -4.63 0.61
CA VAL A 28 11.06 -3.73 0.03
C VAL A 28 12.48 -4.19 0.37
N ARG A 29 12.76 -4.50 1.65
CA ARG A 29 14.08 -4.99 2.07
C ARG A 29 14.47 -6.28 1.36
N ARG A 30 13.54 -7.21 1.19
CA ARG A 30 13.80 -8.49 0.50
C ARG A 30 14.08 -8.28 -0.99
N GLN A 31 13.35 -7.38 -1.65
CA GLN A 31 13.55 -7.09 -3.08
C GLN A 31 14.85 -6.33 -3.37
N LEU A 32 15.42 -5.60 -2.40
CA LEU A 32 16.73 -4.98 -2.56
C LEU A 32 17.87 -6.00 -2.71
N ASP A 33 17.74 -7.17 -2.08
CA ASP A 33 18.74 -8.23 -2.13
C ASP A 33 18.43 -9.30 -3.20
N ALA A 34 17.23 -9.27 -3.80
CA ALA A 34 16.78 -10.24 -4.78
C ALA A 34 17.37 -9.95 -6.18
N SER A 35 17.53 -11.00 -6.98
CA SER A 35 17.76 -10.82 -8.42
C SER A 35 16.45 -10.39 -9.09
N ALA A 36 16.52 -9.46 -10.03
CA ALA A 36 15.35 -9.01 -10.78
C ALA A 36 14.66 -10.18 -11.49
N ASP A 37 13.40 -10.42 -11.15
CA ASP A 37 12.59 -11.49 -11.72
C ASP A 37 11.26 -10.91 -12.22
N HIS A 38 10.86 -11.29 -13.44
CA HIS A 38 9.64 -10.80 -14.04
C HIS A 38 8.39 -11.27 -13.29
N SER A 39 8.41 -12.49 -12.75
CA SER A 39 7.32 -13.04 -11.94
C SER A 39 7.14 -12.25 -10.63
N ASP A 40 8.21 -11.71 -10.06
CA ASP A 40 8.15 -10.84 -8.89
C ASP A 40 7.56 -9.47 -9.24
N PHE A 41 7.96 -8.86 -10.35
CA PHE A 41 7.34 -7.61 -10.83
C PHE A 41 5.84 -7.77 -11.06
N TYR A 42 5.43 -8.92 -11.59
CA TYR A 42 4.03 -9.27 -11.74
C TYR A 42 3.36 -9.46 -10.35
N ALA A 43 3.82 -10.36 -9.50
CA ALA A 43 3.17 -10.59 -8.22
C ALA A 43 3.06 -9.31 -7.36
N LEU A 44 4.17 -8.59 -7.20
CA LEU A 44 4.23 -7.39 -6.37
C LEU A 44 3.48 -6.20 -6.98
N GLY A 45 3.43 -6.10 -8.31
CA GLY A 45 2.63 -5.09 -9.00
C GLY A 45 1.14 -5.22 -8.71
N GLY A 46 0.62 -6.46 -8.77
CA GLY A 46 -0.78 -6.75 -8.45
C GLY A 46 -1.12 -6.46 -6.99
N ASP A 47 -0.27 -6.92 -6.07
CA ASP A 47 -0.46 -6.72 -4.63
C ASP A 47 -0.38 -5.22 -4.24
N MET A 48 0.47 -4.45 -4.90
CA MET A 48 0.56 -3.00 -4.72
C MET A 48 -0.74 -2.31 -5.13
N VAL A 49 -1.31 -2.65 -6.30
CA VAL A 49 -2.60 -2.10 -6.77
C VAL A 49 -3.72 -2.45 -5.80
N ALA A 50 -3.80 -3.70 -5.36
CA ALA A 50 -4.80 -4.15 -4.40
C ALA A 50 -4.70 -3.39 -3.06
N THR A 51 -3.47 -3.19 -2.58
CA THR A 51 -3.21 -2.43 -1.34
C THR A 51 -3.61 -0.97 -1.46
N LEU A 52 -3.28 -0.30 -2.57
CA LEU A 52 -3.66 1.10 -2.79
C LEU A 52 -5.19 1.28 -2.80
N ARG A 53 -5.93 0.35 -3.42
CA ARG A 53 -7.40 0.34 -3.39
C ARG A 53 -7.94 0.16 -1.98
N ALA A 54 -7.38 -0.78 -1.21
CA ALA A 54 -7.77 -0.99 0.18
C ALA A 54 -7.51 0.25 1.06
N LEU A 55 -6.40 0.96 0.85
CA LEU A 55 -6.10 2.22 1.53
C LEU A 55 -7.08 3.34 1.14
N GLN A 56 -7.49 3.41 -0.13
CA GLN A 56 -8.49 4.38 -0.58
C GLN A 56 -9.85 4.11 0.10
N ASP A 57 -10.26 2.85 0.20
CA ASP A 57 -11.50 2.48 0.86
C ASP A 57 -11.45 2.74 2.37
N LEU A 58 -10.30 2.52 3.00
CA LEU A 58 -10.07 2.88 4.41
C LEU A 58 -10.17 4.40 4.62
N ALA A 59 -9.54 5.21 3.78
CA ALA A 59 -9.61 6.67 3.87
C ALA A 59 -11.07 7.17 3.79
N ARG A 60 -11.85 6.66 2.83
CA ARG A 60 -13.29 6.95 2.71
C ARG A 60 -14.11 6.48 3.90
N LEU A 61 -13.74 5.35 4.51
CA LEU A 61 -14.41 4.85 5.71
C LEU A 61 -14.14 5.76 6.90
N LEU A 62 -12.87 6.12 7.12
CA LEU A 62 -12.46 6.99 8.20
C LEU A 62 -13.08 8.38 8.06
N ASP A 63 -13.14 8.94 6.85
CA ASP A 63 -13.83 10.21 6.58
C ASP A 63 -15.27 10.18 7.12
N ARG A 64 -16.07 9.18 6.71
CA ARG A 64 -17.45 9.02 7.20
C ARG A 64 -17.54 8.84 8.71
N GLN A 65 -16.58 8.17 9.32
CA GLN A 65 -16.55 7.96 10.77
C GLN A 65 -16.21 9.25 11.52
N VAL A 66 -15.24 10.02 11.03
CA VAL A 66 -14.78 11.29 11.61
C VAL A 66 -15.89 12.34 11.54
N GLN A 67 -16.58 12.46 10.39
CA GLN A 67 -17.70 13.40 10.24
C GLN A 67 -18.81 13.17 11.29
N ARG A 68 -19.03 11.92 11.70
CA ARG A 68 -20.09 11.54 12.66
C ARG A 68 -19.60 11.42 14.10
N TYR A 69 -18.30 11.54 14.35
CA TYR A 69 -17.71 11.16 15.63
C TYR A 69 -18.24 12.00 16.80
N GLY A 70 -18.42 13.30 16.58
CA GLY A 70 -18.92 14.26 17.56
C GLY A 70 -20.45 14.33 17.69
N GLU A 71 -21.23 13.65 16.84
CA GLU A 71 -22.70 13.77 16.85
C GLU A 71 -23.35 13.21 18.13
N GLN A 72 -22.71 12.22 18.75
CA GLN A 72 -23.24 11.49 19.91
C GLN A 72 -22.31 11.57 21.14
N ARG A 73 -21.27 12.41 21.08
CA ARG A 73 -20.18 12.44 22.08
C ARG A 73 -19.73 13.87 22.35
N GLY A 74 -19.46 14.17 23.63
CA GLY A 74 -18.72 15.38 23.99
C GLY A 74 -17.27 15.23 23.51
N VAL A 75 -16.84 16.16 22.67
CA VAL A 75 -15.45 16.27 22.18
C VAL A 75 -14.83 17.54 22.72
N TYR A 76 -13.52 17.52 22.96
CA TYR A 76 -12.77 18.66 23.46
C TYR A 76 -11.41 18.74 22.74
N ASP A 77 -10.82 19.93 22.70
CA ASP A 77 -9.53 20.19 22.07
C ASP A 77 -8.51 20.34 23.19
N ASP A 78 -7.50 19.48 23.23
CA ASP A 78 -6.48 19.49 24.30
C ASP A 78 -5.69 20.80 24.33
N SER A 79 -5.61 21.54 23.21
CA SER A 79 -4.97 22.86 23.17
C SER A 79 -5.88 24.01 23.56
N ASP A 80 -7.20 23.79 23.63
CA ASP A 80 -8.22 24.83 23.87
C ASP A 80 -8.14 26.02 22.87
N GLU A 81 -7.65 25.75 21.65
CA GLU A 81 -7.40 26.79 20.64
C GLU A 81 -8.50 26.82 19.57
N VAL A 82 -9.10 25.67 19.25
CA VAL A 82 -10.04 25.51 18.15
C VAL A 82 -11.26 24.72 18.62
N ASP A 83 -12.43 25.04 18.08
CA ASP A 83 -13.61 24.21 18.25
C ASP A 83 -13.31 22.77 17.80
N PRO A 84 -13.45 21.75 18.67
CA PRO A 84 -13.18 20.35 18.33
C PRO A 84 -13.96 19.87 17.11
N HIS A 85 -15.16 20.39 16.87
CA HIS A 85 -15.96 20.04 15.68
C HIS A 85 -15.35 20.62 14.40
N GLN A 86 -14.72 21.80 14.46
CA GLN A 86 -13.97 22.35 13.34
C GLN A 86 -12.73 21.51 13.06
N ARG A 87 -12.02 21.02 14.08
CA ARG A 87 -10.89 20.09 13.89
C ARG A 87 -11.30 18.77 13.24
N LEU A 88 -12.41 18.16 13.68
CA LEU A 88 -12.94 16.95 13.05
C LEU A 88 -13.34 17.19 11.58
N THR A 89 -13.96 18.34 11.29
CA THR A 89 -14.30 18.74 9.92
C THR A 89 -13.05 18.88 9.06
N ALA A 90 -12.00 19.55 9.57
CA ALA A 90 -10.73 19.66 8.87
C ALA A 90 -10.09 18.29 8.61
N ALA A 91 -10.08 17.40 9.60
CA ALA A 91 -9.55 16.04 9.44
C ALA A 91 -10.31 15.22 8.38
N ALA A 92 -11.65 15.38 8.29
CA ALA A 92 -12.47 14.74 7.26
C ALA A 92 -12.09 15.22 5.85
N VAL A 93 -11.90 16.53 5.66
CA VAL A 93 -11.44 17.11 4.39
C VAL A 93 -10.09 16.53 3.97
N GLU A 94 -9.15 16.38 4.89
CA GLU A 94 -7.84 15.78 4.59
C GLU A 94 -7.96 14.29 4.21
N LEU A 95 -8.88 13.54 4.84
CA LEU A 95 -9.14 12.14 4.49
C LEU A 95 -9.77 11.99 3.10
N GLU A 96 -10.66 12.91 2.72
CA GLU A 96 -11.19 12.99 1.35
C GLU A 96 -10.07 13.26 0.34
N ALA A 97 -9.20 14.23 0.62
CA ALA A 97 -8.05 14.53 -0.23
C ALA A 97 -7.08 13.33 -0.37
N VAL A 98 -6.85 12.57 0.70
CA VAL A 98 -6.07 11.32 0.64
C VAL A 98 -6.75 10.30 -0.29
N ALA A 99 -8.07 10.11 -0.18
CA ALA A 99 -8.80 9.17 -1.03
C ALA A 99 -8.74 9.57 -2.51
N GLU A 100 -8.86 10.86 -2.83
CA GLU A 100 -8.72 11.38 -4.19
C GLU A 100 -7.30 11.20 -4.74
N GLY A 101 -6.29 11.56 -3.94
CA GLY A 101 -4.88 11.39 -4.29
C GLY A 101 -4.52 9.94 -4.58
N LEU A 102 -5.02 9.00 -3.77
CA LEU A 102 -4.86 7.57 -4.02
C LEU A 102 -5.52 7.14 -5.33
N GLY A 103 -6.63 7.76 -5.73
CA GLY A 103 -7.26 7.49 -7.03
C GLY A 103 -6.33 7.78 -8.22
N ALA A 104 -5.61 8.89 -8.18
CA ALA A 104 -4.63 9.23 -9.21
C ALA A 104 -3.43 8.27 -9.21
N VAL A 105 -2.98 7.83 -8.04
CA VAL A 105 -1.89 6.84 -7.90
C VAL A 105 -2.32 5.47 -8.41
N ILE A 106 -3.53 5.00 -8.06
CA ILE A 106 -4.11 3.74 -8.53
C ILE A 106 -4.14 3.71 -10.06
N TRP A 107 -4.55 4.80 -10.72
CA TRP A 107 -4.54 4.88 -12.18
C TRP A 107 -3.14 4.67 -12.78
N SER A 108 -2.12 5.24 -12.15
CA SER A 108 -0.73 5.05 -12.59
C SER A 108 -0.24 3.61 -12.35
N ALA A 109 -0.63 3.02 -11.21
CA ALA A 109 -0.32 1.64 -10.87
C ALA A 109 -1.01 0.64 -11.83
N ASP A 110 -2.27 0.87 -12.20
CA ASP A 110 -2.99 0.07 -13.20
C ASP A 110 -2.32 0.16 -14.58
N ARG A 111 -1.77 1.32 -14.97
CA ARG A 111 -1.00 1.44 -16.21
C ARG A 111 0.30 0.66 -16.18
N TYR A 112 1.04 0.73 -15.06
CA TYR A 112 2.22 -0.11 -14.84
C TYR A 112 1.85 -1.60 -14.94
N TRP A 113 0.77 -1.99 -14.27
CA TRP A 113 0.29 -3.37 -14.25
C TRP A 113 -0.02 -3.90 -15.65
N ASN A 114 -0.77 -3.13 -16.43
CA ASN A 114 -1.07 -3.48 -17.81
C ASN A 114 0.21 -3.58 -18.65
N ALA A 115 1.14 -2.65 -18.50
CA ALA A 115 2.39 -2.65 -19.26
C ALA A 115 3.24 -3.90 -18.96
N ILE A 116 3.41 -4.26 -17.67
CA ILE A 116 4.22 -5.42 -17.29
C ILE A 116 3.53 -6.74 -17.66
N SER A 117 2.19 -6.82 -17.59
CA SER A 117 1.43 -8.04 -17.91
C SER A 117 1.54 -8.51 -19.37
N HIS A 118 2.03 -7.65 -20.27
CA HIS A 118 2.22 -7.96 -21.68
C HIS A 118 3.66 -8.33 -22.04
N ILE A 119 4.57 -8.35 -21.07
CA ILE A 119 5.97 -8.74 -21.31
C ILE A 119 6.11 -10.23 -21.04
N GLY A 120 6.54 -11.00 -22.05
CA GLY A 120 7.07 -12.35 -21.87
C GLY A 120 8.59 -12.29 -21.74
N VAL A 121 9.17 -13.17 -20.92
CA VAL A 121 10.62 -13.38 -20.89
C VAL A 121 10.93 -14.65 -21.67
N ASP A 122 11.79 -14.55 -22.68
CA ASP A 122 12.30 -15.71 -23.40
C ASP A 122 13.44 -16.35 -22.59
N ASP A 123 13.24 -17.58 -22.13
CA ASP A 123 14.28 -18.36 -21.42
C ASP A 123 15.39 -18.90 -22.35
N THR A 124 15.40 -18.48 -23.62
CA THR A 124 16.42 -18.92 -24.55
C THR A 124 17.71 -18.17 -24.21
N PRO A 125 18.79 -18.84 -23.75
CA PRO A 125 20.06 -18.16 -23.59
C PRO A 125 20.44 -17.56 -24.94
N MET A 126 20.78 -16.27 -24.94
CA MET A 126 21.31 -15.57 -26.11
C MET A 126 22.64 -16.21 -26.50
N THR A 127 22.58 -17.32 -27.23
CA THR A 127 23.74 -17.91 -27.89
C THR A 127 24.12 -16.90 -28.97
N GLY A 128 25.18 -16.13 -28.73
CA GLY A 128 25.78 -15.27 -29.74
C GLY A 128 26.09 -16.08 -31.01
N PRO A 129 26.17 -15.43 -32.19
CA PRO A 129 26.39 -16.14 -33.43
C PRO A 129 27.67 -16.99 -33.30
N ALA A 130 27.53 -18.30 -33.50
CA ALA A 130 28.67 -19.19 -33.61
C ALA A 130 29.59 -18.64 -34.71
N ASP A 131 30.83 -18.33 -34.33
CA ASP A 131 31.88 -17.90 -35.25
C ASP A 131 31.86 -18.80 -36.48
N GLY A 132 31.76 -18.16 -37.65
CA GLY A 132 31.61 -18.84 -38.93
C GLY A 132 32.75 -19.84 -39.16
N GLU A 133 32.38 -21.11 -39.31
CA GLU A 133 33.20 -22.08 -40.00
C GLU A 133 33.38 -21.62 -41.46
N VAL A 134 34.52 -20.98 -41.73
CA VAL A 134 35.03 -20.83 -43.10
C VAL A 134 35.46 -22.22 -43.57
N SER A 135 34.55 -22.92 -44.25
CA SER A 135 34.90 -24.10 -45.04
C SER A 135 35.72 -23.69 -46.26
N ARG A 136 36.95 -24.20 -46.27
CA ARG A 136 37.94 -24.42 -47.35
C ARG A 136 37.64 -23.93 -48.76
#